data_AF-A0AAW0K1G2-F1
#
_entry.id   AF-A0AAW0K1G2-F1
#
_cell.length_a   1.000
_cell.length_b   1.000
_cell.length_c   1.000
_cell.angle_alpha   90.00
_cell.angle_beta   90.00
_cell.angle_gamma   90.00
#
_symmetry.space_group_name_H-M   'P 1'
#
loop_
_entity.id
_entity.type
_entity.pdbx_description
1 polymer ?
#
loop_
_entity_poly.entity_id
_entity_poly.type
_entity_poly.pdbx_seq_one_letter_code
_entity_poly.pdbx_strand_id
1 'polypeptide(L)'
;MDSTSSRPPLSSQRHLAKLELSDGNSLYTKLVVGADGGKLRIRELAGFKTTGWNYSQNAIICTVEHTVENGCAWQRFLPAGPIALLPMGDNFSNTVWTMKYEPKRVNRP
;
A
#
# COMPACT_ATOMS: atom_id res chain seq x y z
N MET A 1 19.19 6.72 34.13
CA MET A 1 19.71 6.57 32.76
C MET A 1 18.73 7.30 31.87
N ASP A 2 18.89 8.62 31.76
CA ASP A 2 17.94 9.49 31.06
C ASP A 2 18.23 9.50 29.56
N SER A 3 17.29 8.94 28.81
CA SER A 3 17.25 8.96 27.35
C SER A 3 17.00 10.39 26.87
N THR A 4 18.07 11.02 26.40
CA THR A 4 18.10 12.39 25.90
C THR A 4 17.25 12.51 24.62
N SER A 5 16.00 12.94 24.75
CA SER A 5 15.29 13.61 23.64
C SER A 5 15.93 14.98 23.45
N SER A 6 17.03 15.03 22.70
CA SER A 6 17.81 16.24 22.50
C SER A 6 17.08 17.14 21.50
N ARG A 7 16.12 17.93 21.99
CA ARG A 7 15.51 19.02 21.22
C ARG A 7 16.64 19.99 20.81
N PRO A 8 16.91 20.16 19.50
CA PRO A 8 17.98 21.04 19.05
C PRO A 8 17.65 22.50 19.41
N PRO A 9 18.64 23.36 19.70
CA PRO A 9 18.40 24.76 20.08
C PRO A 9 17.64 25.53 18.99
N LEU A 10 16.79 26.51 19.37
CA LEU A 10 15.87 27.24 18.47
C LEU A 10 16.55 27.82 17.21
N SER A 11 17.83 28.21 17.30
CA SER A 11 18.61 28.73 16.17
C SER A 11 18.86 27.68 15.08
N SER A 12 19.02 26.41 15.47
CA SER A 12 19.28 25.28 14.57
C SER A 12 18.02 24.63 14.00
N GLN A 13 16.85 24.92 14.57
CA GLN A 13 15.56 24.38 14.12
C GLN A 13 15.06 24.99 12.80
N ARG A 14 15.62 26.13 12.35
CA ARG A 14 15.18 26.81 11.11
C ARG A 14 15.36 26.01 9.83
N HIS A 15 16.21 24.99 9.84
CA HIS A 15 16.50 24.13 8.68
C HIS A 15 16.07 22.67 8.92
N LEU A 16 15.33 22.39 9.99
CA LEU A 16 14.85 21.05 10.30
C LEU A 16 13.37 20.93 9.97
N ALA A 17 12.99 19.81 9.35
CA ALA A 17 11.61 19.42 9.22
C ALA A 17 11.05 18.99 10.58
N LYS A 18 9.85 19.47 10.93
CA LYS A 18 9.11 19.05 12.12
C LYS A 18 8.06 18.00 11.71
N LEU A 19 8.09 16.83 12.32
CA LEU A 19 7.01 15.84 12.24
C LEU A 19 6.17 15.90 13.52
N GLU A 20 4.86 15.97 13.36
CA GLU A 20 3.91 15.82 14.45
C GLU A 20 3.36 14.39 14.41
N LEU A 21 3.53 13.67 15.51
CA LEU A 21 3.11 12.28 15.66
C LEU A 21 1.68 12.23 16.21
N SER A 22 0.97 11.13 15.97
CA SER A 22 -0.43 10.96 16.40
C SER A 22 -0.60 10.93 17.93
N ASP A 23 0.47 10.66 18.68
CA ASP A 23 0.51 10.71 20.15
C ASP A 23 0.75 12.13 20.69
N GLY A 24 0.82 13.15 19.83
CA GLY A 24 1.07 14.55 20.18
C GLY A 24 2.55 14.92 20.31
N ASN A 25 3.47 13.96 20.17
CA ASN A 25 4.90 14.24 20.21
C ASN A 25 5.39 14.90 18.91
N SER A 26 6.55 15.55 18.98
CA SER A 26 7.19 16.19 17.82
C SER A 26 8.62 15.70 17.64
N LEU A 27 8.97 15.36 16.40
CA LEU A 27 10.33 15.01 15.99
C LEU A 27 10.90 16.08 15.06
N TYR A 28 12.19 16.41 15.20
CA TYR A 28 12.90 17.33 14.30
C TYR A 28 14.00 16.57 13.57
N THR A 29 14.06 16.68 12.25
CA THR A 29 15.04 15.98 11.41
C THR A 29 15.51 16.84 10.24
N LYS A 30 16.70 16.53 9.71
CA LYS A 30 17.25 17.18 8.50
C LYS A 30 16.63 16.64 7.22
N LEU A 31 16.10 15.41 7.23
CA LEU A 31 15.53 14.74 6.06
C LEU A 31 14.33 13.89 6.47
N VAL A 32 13.27 13.95 5.67
CA VAL A 32 12.08 13.11 5.80
C VAL A 32 11.91 12.30 4.52
N VAL A 33 11.70 10.98 4.65
CA VAL A 33 11.43 10.06 3.54
C VAL A 33 10.04 9.48 3.75
N GLY A 34 9.14 9.68 2.78
CA GLY A 34 7.80 9.07 2.79
C GLY A 34 7.82 7.69 2.16
N ALA A 35 7.50 6.64 2.93
CA ALA A 35 7.47 5.25 2.47
C ALA A 35 6.13 4.53 2.71
N ASP A 36 5.08 5.27 3.12
CA ASP A 36 3.77 4.74 3.56
C ASP A 36 2.78 4.44 2.40
N GLY A 37 3.28 4.26 1.17
CA GLY A 37 2.48 3.79 0.02
C GLY A 37 1.65 4.85 -0.72
N GLY A 38 0.65 4.40 -1.48
CA GLY A 38 -0.02 5.18 -2.54
C GLY A 38 -0.84 6.40 -2.09
N LYS A 39 -1.12 6.57 -0.79
CA LYS A 39 -1.91 7.69 -0.23
C LYS A 39 -1.11 8.49 0.81
N LEU A 40 0.14 8.78 0.49
CA LEU A 40 1.05 9.50 1.37
C LEU A 40 0.57 10.93 1.67
N ARG A 41 0.25 11.23 2.93
CA ARG A 41 -0.05 12.60 3.41
C ARG A 41 1.12 13.55 3.21
N ILE A 42 2.36 13.07 3.33
CA ILE A 42 3.56 13.85 3.05
C ILE A 42 3.65 14.29 1.59
N ARG A 43 3.05 13.53 0.67
CA ARG A 43 2.99 13.88 -0.76
C ARG A 43 2.12 15.11 -0.98
N GLU A 44 0.99 15.18 -0.28
CA GLU A 44 0.11 16.34 -0.31
C GLU A 44 0.79 17.56 0.30
N LEU A 45 1.44 17.38 1.46
CA LEU A 45 2.14 18.46 2.17
C LEU A 45 3.33 19.00 1.37
N ALA A 46 4.00 18.17 0.58
CA ALA A 46 5.11 18.56 -0.30
C ALA A 46 4.66 19.12 -1.67
N GLY A 47 3.35 19.11 -1.98
CA GLY A 47 2.82 19.64 -3.23
C GLY A 47 3.16 18.82 -4.48
N PHE A 48 3.52 17.53 -4.33
CA PHE A 48 3.87 16.69 -5.48
C PHE A 48 2.62 16.29 -6.28
N LYS A 49 2.63 16.58 -7.58
CA LYS A 49 1.61 16.08 -8.52
C LYS A 49 1.84 14.59 -8.78
N THR A 50 0.75 13.83 -8.88
CA THR A 50 0.80 12.41 -9.26
C THR A 50 0.15 12.19 -10.60
N THR A 51 0.75 11.34 -11.42
CA THR A 51 0.12 10.76 -12.61
C THR A 51 -0.30 9.34 -12.26
N GLY A 52 -1.60 9.09 -12.22
CA GLY A 52 -2.18 7.77 -11.99
C GLY A 52 -2.80 7.23 -13.26
N TRP A 53 -2.66 5.93 -13.49
CA TRP A 53 -3.41 5.21 -14.51
C TRP A 53 -4.50 4.40 -13.82
N ASN A 54 -5.76 4.71 -14.13
CA ASN A 54 -6.86 3.87 -13.67
C ASN A 54 -6.96 2.67 -14.61
N TYR A 55 -6.40 1.53 -14.19
CA TYR A 55 -6.65 0.28 -14.88
C TYR A 55 -8.14 -0.04 -14.73
N SER A 56 -8.88 -0.12 -15.85
CA SER A 56 -10.31 -0.47 -15.86
C SER A 56 -10.55 -1.96 -15.57
N GLN A 57 -9.84 -2.48 -14.56
CA GLN A 57 -9.81 -3.86 -14.14
C GLN A 57 -9.96 -3.91 -12.63
N ASN A 58 -10.76 -4.86 -12.15
CA ASN A 58 -10.82 -5.22 -10.74
C ASN A 58 -9.96 -6.45 -10.49
N ALA A 59 -9.47 -6.60 -9.26
CA ALA A 59 -8.85 -7.84 -8.80
C ALA A 59 -9.59 -8.38 -7.58
N ILE A 60 -9.91 -9.67 -7.60
CA ILE A 60 -10.30 -10.42 -6.42
C ILE A 60 -9.02 -10.99 -5.81
N ILE A 61 -8.83 -10.72 -4.53
CA ILE A 61 -7.73 -11.27 -3.74
C ILE A 61 -8.33 -12.08 -2.61
N CYS A 62 -7.96 -13.36 -2.51
CA CYS A 62 -8.41 -14.22 -1.44
C CYS A 62 -7.37 -15.30 -1.13
N THR A 63 -7.46 -15.86 0.07
CA THR A 63 -6.73 -17.07 0.44
C THR A 63 -7.61 -18.28 0.16
N VAL A 64 -7.06 -19.29 -0.50
CA VAL A 64 -7.74 -20.55 -0.79
C VAL A 64 -7.01 -21.68 -0.08
N GLU A 65 -7.77 -22.63 0.42
CA GLU A 65 -7.28 -23.88 1.02
C GLU A 65 -7.32 -25.00 -0.01
N HIS A 66 -6.31 -25.86 0.00
CA HIS A 66 -6.13 -26.96 -0.92
C HIS A 66 -6.16 -28.29 -0.15
N THR A 67 -6.59 -29.38 -0.80
CA THR A 67 -6.51 -30.73 -0.21
C THR A 67 -5.10 -31.33 -0.30
N VAL A 68 -4.25 -30.77 -1.16
CA VAL A 68 -2.86 -31.19 -1.40
C VAL A 68 -1.99 -29.94 -1.47
N GLU A 69 -0.79 -30.03 -0.91
CA GLU A 69 0.14 -28.91 -0.85
C GLU A 69 0.50 -28.40 -2.24
N ASN A 70 0.40 -27.08 -2.42
CA ASN A 70 0.86 -26.41 -3.61
C ASN A 70 2.28 -25.88 -3.38
N GLY A 71 3.27 -26.45 -4.06
CA GLY A 71 4.66 -25.97 -4.03
C GLY A 71 5.04 -25.03 -5.17
N CYS A 72 4.11 -24.67 -6.06
CA CYS A 72 4.39 -23.92 -7.28
C CYS A 72 3.48 -22.70 -7.43
N ALA A 73 4.05 -21.59 -7.93
CA ALA A 73 3.27 -20.44 -8.34
C ALA A 73 2.65 -20.72 -9.72
N TRP A 74 1.31 -20.76 -9.79
CA TRP A 74 0.59 -20.98 -11.03
C TRP A 74 -0.01 -19.68 -11.55
N GLN A 75 0.02 -19.48 -12.86
CA GLN A 75 -0.69 -18.39 -13.51
C GLN A 75 -1.32 -18.87 -14.81
N ARG A 76 -2.59 -18.52 -15.02
CA ARG A 76 -3.31 -18.80 -16.25
C ARG A 76 -3.92 -17.52 -16.82
N PHE A 77 -3.67 -17.28 -18.11
CA PHE A 77 -4.31 -16.20 -18.86
C PHE A 77 -5.63 -16.71 -19.44
N LEU A 78 -6.74 -16.11 -19.01
CA LEU A 78 -8.08 -16.38 -19.52
C LEU A 78 -8.60 -15.16 -20.29
N PRO A 79 -9.58 -15.32 -21.20
CA PRO A 79 -10.19 -14.17 -21.90
C PRO A 79 -10.77 -13.10 -20.97
N ALA A 80 -11.25 -13.50 -19.78
CA ALA A 80 -11.80 -12.59 -18.77
C ALA A 80 -10.73 -11.83 -17.96
N GLY A 81 -9.46 -12.26 -18.05
CA GLY A 81 -8.33 -11.73 -17.29
C GLY A 81 -7.51 -12.86 -16.62
N PRO A 82 -6.28 -12.58 -16.18
CA PRO A 82 -5.41 -13.57 -15.57
C PRO A 82 -5.89 -13.98 -14.17
N ILE A 83 -5.62 -15.24 -13.82
CA ILE A 83 -5.73 -15.77 -12.47
C ILE A 83 -4.39 -16.38 -12.05
N ALA A 84 -3.95 -16.08 -10.84
CA ALA A 84 -2.71 -16.59 -10.26
C ALA A 84 -2.97 -17.22 -8.88
N LEU A 85 -2.22 -18.28 -8.57
CA LEU A 85 -2.18 -18.97 -7.29
C LEU A 85 -0.74 -18.94 -6.77
N LEU A 86 -0.53 -18.27 -5.65
CA LEU A 86 0.77 -18.08 -5.02
C LEU A 86 0.83 -18.93 -3.75
N PRO A 87 1.73 -19.93 -3.67
CA PRO A 87 1.80 -20.81 -2.52
C PRO A 87 2.25 -20.05 -1.26
N MET A 88 1.59 -20.32 -0.13
CA MET A 88 1.95 -19.76 1.18
C MET A 88 2.46 -20.80 2.18
N GLY A 89 2.39 -22.09 1.84
CA GLY A 89 2.59 -23.20 2.77
C GLY A 89 1.28 -23.65 3.44
N ASP A 90 1.34 -24.74 4.20
CA ASP A 90 0.22 -25.30 4.97
C ASP A 90 -1.07 -25.52 4.16
N ASN A 91 -0.92 -25.93 2.88
CA ASN A 91 -2.03 -26.09 1.92
C ASN A 91 -2.79 -24.81 1.58
N PHE A 92 -2.24 -23.63 1.85
CA PHE A 92 -2.84 -22.36 1.45
C PHE A 92 -2.14 -21.74 0.23
N SER A 93 -2.93 -21.10 -0.61
CA SER A 93 -2.43 -20.19 -1.65
C SER A 93 -3.16 -18.86 -1.62
N ASN A 94 -2.45 -17.78 -1.91
CA ASN A 94 -3.08 -16.51 -2.25
C ASN A 94 -3.48 -16.53 -3.72
N THR A 95 -4.74 -16.23 -3.97
CA THR A 95 -5.30 -16.07 -5.31
C THR A 95 -5.36 -14.60 -5.66
N VAL A 96 -4.90 -14.25 -6.86
CA VAL A 96 -5.14 -12.96 -7.49
C VAL A 96 -5.87 -13.23 -8.79
N TRP A 97 -7.12 -12.77 -8.89
CA TRP A 97 -7.93 -12.93 -10.09
C TRP A 97 -8.35 -11.56 -10.63
N THR A 98 -7.74 -11.17 -11.74
CA THR A 98 -8.05 -9.91 -12.42
C THR A 98 -9.18 -10.13 -13.41
N MET A 99 -10.17 -9.24 -13.40
CA MET A 99 -11.31 -9.25 -14.31
C MET A 99 -11.57 -7.84 -14.85
N LYS A 100 -12.15 -7.76 -16.06
CA LYS A 100 -12.65 -6.49 -16.59
C LYS A 100 -13.68 -5.90 -15.64
N TYR A 101 -13.61 -4.59 -15.43
CA TYR A 101 -14.64 -3.87 -14.72
C TYR A 101 -15.91 -3.82 -15.57
N GLU A 102 -16.97 -4.53 -15.18
CA GLU A 102 -18.32 -4.29 -15.70
C GLU A 102 -19.09 -3.38 -14.74
N PRO A 103 -19.51 -2.17 -15.17
CA PRO A 103 -20.36 -1.34 -14.34
C PRO A 103 -21.70 -2.05 -14.12
N LYS A 104 -22.19 -2.06 -12.87
CA LYS A 104 -23.53 -2.54 -12.56
C LYS A 104 -24.53 -1.88 -13.51
N ARG A 105 -25.29 -2.67 -14.26
CA ARG A 105 -26.49 -2.16 -14.95
C ARG A 105 -27.47 -1.69 -13.88
N VAL A 106 -27.54 -0.38 -13.68
CA VAL A 106 -28.64 0.23 -12.93
C VAL A 106 -29.87 0.06 -13.80
N ASN A 107 -30.74 -0.89 -13.44
CA ASN A 107 -32.10 -0.91 -13.96
C ASN A 107 -32.78 0.37 -13.44
N ARG A 108 -32.89 1.36 -14.32
CA ARG A 108 -33.74 2.53 -14.07
C ARG A 108 -35.19 2.02 -14.15
N PRO A 109 -36.05 2.29 -13.15
CA PRO A 109 -37.47 1.97 -13.23
C PRO A 109 -38.14 2.72 -14.38
#